data_AF-A0A8S2WER0-F1
#
_entry.id   AF-A0A8S2WER0-F1
#
_cell.length_a   1.000
_cell.length_b   1.000
_cell.length_c   1.000
_cell.angle_alpha   90.00
_cell.angle_beta   90.00
_cell.angle_gamma   90.00
#
_symmetry.space_group_name_H-M   'P 1'
#
loop_
_entity.id
_entity.type
_entity.pdbx_description
1 polymer ?
#
loop_
_entity_poly.entity_id
_entity_poly.type
_entity_poly.pdbx_seq_one_letter_code
_entity_poly.pdbx_strand_id
1 'polypeptide(L)'
;NQRKALKKLKTDENIIVIPADKGGKVVVMDVVDYINKIQEKLDTDPYTQLNEDPSKYIHKKLQILLSELVGKGEIDEDIMETLLVDKNIPIVRGQLKVHKVEKSMRLIVAMRDSMGSTLAKYITNILNV
;
A
#
# COMPACT_ATOMS: atom_id res chain seq x y z
N ASN A 1 -15.82 -29.89 -14.47
CA ASN A 1 -16.28 -29.55 -13.09
C ASN A 1 -15.38 -28.53 -12.39
N GLN A 2 -14.07 -28.73 -12.31
CA GLN A 2 -13.14 -27.79 -11.63
C GLN A 2 -13.14 -26.36 -12.20
N ARG A 3 -13.10 -26.16 -13.53
CA ARG A 3 -13.14 -24.82 -14.15
C ARG A 3 -14.41 -24.03 -13.81
N LYS A 4 -15.56 -24.72 -13.71
CA LYS A 4 -16.83 -24.08 -13.31
C LYS A 4 -16.80 -23.64 -11.84
N ALA A 5 -16.22 -24.46 -10.96
CA ALA A 5 -16.04 -24.11 -9.55
C ALA A 5 -15.07 -22.93 -9.36
N LEU A 6 -13.94 -22.91 -10.07
CA LEU A 6 -13.02 -21.78 -10.05
C LEU A 6 -13.66 -20.49 -10.58
N LYS A 7 -14.47 -20.58 -11.64
CA LYS A 7 -15.23 -19.44 -12.14
C LYS A 7 -16.20 -18.93 -11.08
N LYS A 8 -16.93 -19.83 -10.40
CA LYS A 8 -17.84 -19.48 -9.30
C LYS A 8 -17.12 -18.75 -8.16
N LEU A 9 -15.99 -19.27 -7.70
CA LEU A 9 -15.18 -18.62 -6.65
C LEU A 9 -14.66 -17.25 -7.08
N LYS A 10 -14.23 -17.11 -8.34
CA LYS A 10 -13.73 -15.83 -8.87
C LYS A 10 -14.83 -14.77 -8.97
N THR A 11 -16.08 -15.16 -9.17
CA THR A 11 -17.22 -14.26 -9.32
C THR A 11 -18.02 -14.05 -8.04
N ASP A 12 -17.65 -14.72 -6.94
CA ASP A 12 -18.34 -14.57 -5.66
C ASP A 12 -17.76 -13.38 -4.90
N GLU A 13 -18.55 -12.31 -4.78
CA GLU A 13 -18.14 -11.05 -4.17
C GLU A 13 -18.16 -11.10 -2.63
N ASN A 14 -18.71 -12.17 -2.03
CA ASN A 14 -18.75 -12.34 -0.57
C ASN A 14 -17.48 -12.99 -0.02
N ILE A 15 -16.57 -13.46 -0.89
CA ILE A 15 -15.32 -14.10 -0.48
C ILE A 15 -14.11 -13.32 -0.97
N ILE A 16 -13.02 -13.43 -0.22
CA ILE A 16 -11.70 -12.98 -0.64
C ILE A 16 -10.76 -14.17 -0.77
N VAL A 17 -9.98 -14.18 -1.85
CA VAL A 17 -8.96 -15.20 -2.13
C VAL A 17 -7.58 -14.54 -2.07
N ILE A 18 -6.81 -14.84 -1.03
CA ILE A 18 -5.49 -14.24 -0.78
C ILE A 18 -4.44 -15.32 -0.48
N PRO A 19 -3.14 -15.03 -0.70
CA PRO A 19 -2.07 -15.88 -0.20
C PRO A 19 -2.05 -15.87 1.35
N ALA A 20 -1.75 -17.02 1.94
CA ALA A 20 -1.44 -17.12 3.36
C ALA A 20 -0.06 -16.51 3.65
N ASP A 21 0.15 -16.05 4.89
CA ASP A 21 1.43 -15.46 5.32
C ASP A 21 2.62 -16.43 5.21
N LYS A 22 2.37 -17.74 5.35
CA LYS A 22 3.41 -18.79 5.26
C LYS A 22 2.89 -20.07 4.60
N GLY A 23 3.83 -20.81 4.00
CA GLY A 23 3.63 -22.17 3.52
C GLY A 23 3.02 -22.30 2.13
N GLY A 24 3.00 -21.22 1.32
CA GLY A 24 2.52 -21.27 -0.07
C GLY A 24 1.04 -21.61 -0.22
N LYS A 25 0.25 -21.47 0.84
CA LYS A 25 -1.18 -21.80 0.87
C LYS A 25 -2.02 -20.62 0.39
N VAL A 26 -3.23 -20.93 -0.07
CA VAL A 26 -4.27 -19.95 -0.37
C VAL A 26 -5.31 -19.97 0.73
N VAL A 27 -5.83 -18.80 1.07
CA VAL A 27 -6.93 -18.61 2.03
C VAL A 27 -8.15 -18.14 1.26
N VAL A 28 -9.27 -18.81 1.50
CA VAL A 28 -10.61 -18.36 1.10
C VAL A 28 -11.34 -18.00 2.39
N MET A 29 -11.88 -16.80 2.46
CA MET A 29 -12.49 -16.25 3.67
C MET A 29 -13.62 -15.31 3.27
N ASP A 30 -14.61 -15.16 4.15
CA ASP A 30 -15.67 -14.16 4.01
C ASP A 30 -15.08 -12.73 4.03
N VAL A 31 -15.58 -11.84 3.17
CA VAL A 31 -15.07 -10.47 3.06
C VAL A 31 -15.29 -9.68 4.35
N VAL A 32 -16.40 -9.89 5.05
CA VAL A 32 -16.71 -9.21 6.31
C VAL A 32 -15.72 -9.65 7.39
N ASP A 33 -15.47 -10.95 7.52
CA ASP A 33 -14.47 -11.49 8.45
C ASP A 33 -13.06 -10.97 8.15
N TYR A 34 -12.71 -10.85 6.87
CA TYR A 34 -11.43 -10.29 6.45
C TYR A 34 -11.30 -8.83 6.87
N ILE A 35 -12.31 -8.00 6.62
CA ILE A 35 -12.30 -6.58 7.00
C ILE A 35 -12.22 -6.43 8.53
N ASN A 36 -13.02 -7.20 9.28
CA ASN A 36 -12.99 -7.17 10.74
C ASN A 36 -11.61 -7.51 11.30
N LYS A 37 -10.93 -8.52 10.75
CA LYS A 37 -9.56 -8.88 11.14
C LYS A 37 -8.52 -7.82 10.78
N ILE A 38 -8.73 -7.03 9.72
CA ILE A 38 -7.89 -5.85 9.44
C ILE A 38 -8.16 -4.79 10.49
N GLN A 39 -9.42 -4.49 10.79
CA GLN A 39 -9.79 -3.44 11.72
C GLN A 39 -9.25 -3.72 13.13
N GLU A 40 -9.42 -4.95 13.62
CA GLU A 40 -8.84 -5.41 14.89
C GLU A 40 -7.32 -5.17 14.95
N LYS A 41 -6.63 -5.36 13.83
CA LYS A 41 -5.19 -5.07 13.73
C LYS A 41 -4.90 -3.59 13.72
N LEU A 42 -5.66 -2.77 12.99
CA LEU A 42 -5.50 -1.32 12.96
C LEU A 42 -5.75 -0.69 14.35
N ASP A 43 -6.66 -1.26 15.14
CA ASP A 43 -6.99 -0.77 16.48
C ASP A 43 -5.97 -1.20 17.56
N THR A 44 -5.20 -2.27 17.31
CA THR A 44 -4.26 -2.86 18.30
C THR A 44 -2.78 -2.62 18.01
N ASP A 45 -2.41 -2.46 16.74
CA ASP A 45 -1.05 -2.17 16.28
C ASP A 45 -0.80 -0.63 16.34
N PRO A 46 0.39 -0.07 16.00
CA PRO A 46 0.75 1.32 16.30
C PRO A 46 0.15 2.34 15.30
N TYR A 47 -1.05 2.08 14.79
CA TYR A 47 -1.72 2.95 13.83
C TYR A 47 -2.59 3.99 14.55
N THR A 48 -2.61 5.20 14.00
CA THR A 48 -3.47 6.27 14.48
C THR A 48 -4.36 6.73 13.35
N GLN A 49 -5.66 6.86 13.63
CA GLN A 49 -6.60 7.41 12.68
C GLN A 49 -6.24 8.87 12.36
N LEU A 50 -6.21 9.20 11.07
CA LEU A 50 -6.02 10.57 10.61
C LEU A 50 -7.39 11.27 10.52
N ASN A 51 -7.44 12.52 10.93
CA ASN A 51 -8.67 13.33 10.87
C ASN A 51 -9.00 13.79 9.44
N GLU A 52 -7.99 13.88 8.59
CA GLU A 52 -8.10 14.33 7.20
C GLU A 52 -7.05 13.66 6.32
N ASP A 53 -7.27 13.67 5.01
CA ASP A 53 -6.31 13.16 4.03
C ASP A 53 -5.12 14.14 3.90
N PRO A 54 -3.89 13.73 4.28
CA PRO A 54 -2.72 14.60 4.26
C PRO A 54 -2.13 14.78 2.86
N SER A 55 -2.65 14.10 1.82
CA SER A 55 -2.06 14.04 0.48
C SER A 55 -1.78 15.41 -0.11
N LYS A 56 -2.78 16.31 -0.09
CA LYS A 56 -2.63 17.68 -0.63
C LYS A 56 -1.55 18.49 0.11
N TYR A 57 -1.48 18.32 1.43
CA TYR A 57 -0.50 19.02 2.26
C TYR A 57 0.92 18.52 1.99
N ILE A 58 1.10 17.20 1.90
CA ILE A 58 2.38 16.58 1.57
C ILE A 58 2.83 17.00 0.16
N HIS A 59 1.93 16.95 -0.83
CA HIS A 59 2.21 17.36 -2.20
C HIS A 59 2.68 18.82 -2.26
N LYS A 60 1.96 19.74 -1.61
CA LYS A 60 2.35 21.16 -1.58
C LYS A 60 3.72 21.37 -0.95
N LYS A 61 4.02 20.66 0.14
CA LYS A 61 5.36 20.72 0.78
C LYS A 61 6.45 20.21 -0.15
N LEU A 62 6.20 19.11 -0.86
CA LEU A 62 7.12 18.57 -1.83
C LEU A 62 7.37 19.55 -2.98
N GLN A 63 6.32 20.17 -3.50
CA GLN A 63 6.42 21.19 -4.54
C GLN A 63 7.31 22.36 -4.11
N ILE A 64 7.09 22.90 -2.91
CA ILE A 64 7.92 23.99 -2.36
C ILE A 64 9.39 23.56 -2.30
N LEU A 65 9.69 22.38 -1.75
CA LEU A 65 11.04 21.86 -1.63
C LEU A 65 11.71 21.70 -3.00
N LEU A 66 11.01 21.12 -3.99
CA LEU A 66 11.56 20.91 -5.33
C LEU A 66 11.80 22.24 -6.06
N SER A 67 10.89 23.22 -5.92
CA SER A 67 11.08 24.55 -6.48
C SER A 67 12.31 25.26 -5.89
N GLU A 68 12.59 25.08 -4.59
CA GLU A 68 13.81 25.60 -3.98
C GLU A 68 15.08 24.94 -4.55
N LEU A 69 15.03 23.65 -4.88
CA LEU A 69 16.16 22.94 -5.49
C LEU A 69 16.39 23.38 -6.95
N VAL A 70 15.32 23.59 -7.71
CA VAL A 70 15.40 24.18 -9.07
C VAL A 70 16.01 25.58 -9.00
N GLY A 71 15.56 26.42 -8.07
CA GLY A 71 16.11 27.77 -7.89
C GLY A 71 17.59 27.82 -7.50
N LYS A 72 18.11 26.73 -6.92
CA LYS A 72 19.54 26.56 -6.61
C LYS A 72 20.33 25.92 -7.77
N GLY A 73 19.66 25.44 -8.81
CA GLY A 73 20.28 24.72 -9.92
C GLY A 73 20.70 23.28 -9.59
N GLU A 74 20.16 22.70 -8.51
CA GLU A 74 20.49 21.33 -8.07
C GLU A 74 19.72 20.25 -8.86
N ILE A 75 18.56 20.63 -9.40
CA ILE A 75 17.74 19.83 -10.31
C ILE A 75 17.14 20.75 -11.39
N ASP A 76 16.73 20.20 -12.51
CA ASP A 76 16.00 20.94 -13.55
C ASP A 76 14.47 20.83 -13.37
N GLU A 77 13.74 21.61 -14.16
CA GLU A 77 12.27 21.63 -14.14
C GLU A 77 11.66 20.28 -14.55
N ASP A 78 12.28 19.58 -15.51
CA ASP A 78 11.83 18.26 -16.00
C ASP A 78 11.89 17.18 -14.90
N ILE A 79 12.96 17.19 -14.09
CA ILE A 79 13.10 16.35 -12.90
C ILE A 79 12.02 16.73 -11.89
N MET A 80 11.81 18.02 -11.60
CA MET A 80 10.76 18.46 -10.68
C MET A 80 9.38 17.95 -11.10
N GLU A 81 9.00 18.10 -12.38
CA GLU A 81 7.73 17.61 -12.91
C GLU A 81 7.58 16.10 -12.72
N THR A 82 8.65 15.35 -13.01
CA THR A 82 8.68 13.90 -12.82
C THR A 82 8.48 13.50 -11.35
N LEU A 83 9.11 14.22 -10.43
CA LEU A 83 9.05 13.94 -8.99
C LEU A 83 7.71 14.30 -8.35
N LEU A 84 6.97 15.26 -8.93
CA LEU A 84 5.65 15.69 -8.45
C LEU A 84 4.49 14.82 -8.89
N VAL A 85 4.70 13.83 -9.75
CA VAL A 85 3.62 12.95 -10.20
C VAL A 85 3.08 12.11 -9.03
N ASP A 86 1.90 12.49 -8.54
CA ASP A 86 1.11 11.68 -7.63
C ASP A 86 0.42 10.56 -8.40
N LYS A 87 0.72 9.32 -8.01
CA LYS A 87 0.16 8.14 -8.68
C LYS A 87 -1.00 7.53 -7.90
N ASN A 88 -0.78 7.15 -6.64
CA ASN A 88 -1.79 6.47 -5.82
C ASN A 88 -1.64 6.79 -4.32
N ILE A 89 -2.70 6.56 -3.57
CA ILE A 89 -2.66 6.49 -2.11
C ILE A 89 -2.18 5.09 -1.70
N PRO A 90 -1.31 4.95 -0.68
CA PRO A 90 -0.94 3.65 -0.14
C PRO A 90 -2.17 2.85 0.30
N ILE A 91 -2.19 1.55 -0.01
CA ILE A 91 -3.27 0.65 0.41
C ILE A 91 -2.78 -0.31 1.49
N VAL A 92 -3.66 -0.68 2.41
CA VAL A 92 -3.41 -1.74 3.39
C VAL A 92 -4.12 -3.01 2.94
N ARG A 93 -3.42 -4.14 3.07
CA ARG A 93 -4.01 -5.48 2.89
C ARG A 93 -3.52 -6.42 3.99
N GLY A 94 -4.28 -7.46 4.26
CA GLY A 94 -3.95 -8.47 5.25
C GLY A 94 -3.53 -9.80 4.64
N GLN A 95 -2.63 -10.52 5.33
CA GLN A 95 -2.37 -11.94 5.09
C GLN A 95 -2.61 -12.72 6.37
N LEU A 96 -3.37 -13.82 6.26
CA LEU A 96 -3.72 -14.63 7.42
C LEU A 96 -2.54 -15.52 7.85
N LYS A 97 -2.20 -15.47 9.14
CA LYS A 97 -1.20 -16.37 9.74
C LYS A 97 -1.81 -17.72 10.07
N VAL A 98 -2.12 -18.52 9.04
CA VAL A 98 -2.76 -19.85 9.17
C VAL A 98 -2.01 -20.86 10.04
N HIS A 99 -0.74 -20.59 10.35
CA HIS A 99 0.12 -21.42 11.21
C HIS A 99 0.06 -21.03 12.71
N LYS A 100 -0.74 -20.01 13.07
CA LYS A 100 -0.97 -19.57 14.44
C LYS A 100 -2.38 -19.97 14.88
N VAL A 101 -2.55 -20.33 16.15
CA VAL A 101 -3.83 -20.80 16.71
C VAL A 101 -4.92 -19.73 16.54
N GLU A 102 -4.62 -18.50 16.94
CA GLU A 102 -5.54 -17.35 16.82
C GLU A 102 -5.78 -16.89 15.37
N LYS A 103 -5.02 -17.42 14.40
CA LYS A 103 -5.07 -17.02 12.98
C LYS A 103 -5.11 -15.50 12.82
N SER A 104 -4.19 -14.80 13.50
CA SER A 104 -4.09 -13.35 13.40
C SER A 104 -3.66 -12.90 12.00
N MET A 105 -4.02 -11.68 11.63
CA MET A 105 -3.63 -11.09 10.35
C MET A 105 -2.26 -10.40 10.46
N ARG A 106 -1.44 -10.49 9.41
CA ARG A 106 -0.33 -9.57 9.18
C ARG A 106 -0.80 -8.49 8.22
N LEU A 107 -0.77 -7.23 8.65
CA LEU A 107 -0.99 -6.10 7.76
C LEU A 107 0.24 -5.85 6.88
N ILE A 108 -0.02 -5.51 5.63
CA ILE A 108 0.97 -5.13 4.62
C ILE A 108 0.53 -3.80 4.03
N VAL A 109 1.35 -2.77 4.22
CA VAL A 109 1.18 -1.48 3.54
C VAL A 109 1.82 -1.58 2.17
N ALA A 110 1.03 -1.47 1.11
CA ALA A 110 1.53 -1.42 -0.25
C ALA A 110 1.67 0.05 -0.67
N MET A 111 2.93 0.51 -0.72
CA MET A 111 3.33 1.85 -1.18
C MET A 111 3.87 1.83 -2.62
N ARG A 112 3.59 0.77 -3.37
CA ARG A 112 4.07 0.67 -4.75
C ARG A 112 3.35 1.73 -5.58
N ASP A 113 4.13 2.57 -6.25
CA ASP A 113 3.63 3.65 -7.09
C ASP A 113 2.65 4.55 -6.34
N SER A 114 2.92 4.81 -5.05
CA SER A 114 2.20 5.80 -4.24
C SER A 114 2.93 7.14 -4.23
N MET A 115 2.31 8.16 -3.61
CA MET A 115 2.96 9.44 -3.30
C MET A 115 4.36 9.23 -2.71
N GLY A 116 5.34 9.99 -3.20
CA GLY A 116 6.75 9.90 -2.78
C GLY A 116 7.54 8.72 -3.35
N SER A 117 6.92 7.76 -4.03
CA SER A 117 7.64 6.60 -4.59
C SER A 117 8.63 6.98 -5.71
N THR A 118 8.30 7.97 -6.54
CA THR A 118 9.22 8.48 -7.57
C THR A 118 10.40 9.21 -6.93
N LEU A 119 10.14 10.04 -5.92
CA LEU A 119 11.17 10.69 -5.11
C LEU A 119 12.11 9.68 -4.45
N ALA A 120 11.56 8.64 -3.82
CA ALA A 120 12.36 7.60 -3.19
C ALA A 120 13.27 6.89 -4.21
N LYS A 121 12.75 6.56 -5.42
CA LYS A 121 13.55 5.98 -6.51
C LYS A 121 14.66 6.93 -6.97
N TYR A 122 14.35 8.20 -7.13
CA TYR A 122 15.31 9.23 -7.54
C TYR A 122 16.45 9.38 -6.53
N ILE A 123 16.11 9.53 -5.24
CA ILE A 123 17.11 9.60 -4.15
C ILE A 123 17.93 8.30 -4.09
N THR A 124 17.29 7.14 -4.23
CA THR A 124 17.99 5.86 -4.24
C THR A 124 19.00 5.77 -5.39
N ASN A 125 18.67 6.29 -6.57
CA ASN A 125 19.61 6.34 -7.70
C ASN A 125 20.81 7.26 -7.44
N ILE A 126 20.62 8.33 -6.65
CA ILE A 126 21.72 9.22 -6.23
C ILE A 126 22.61 8.55 -5.19
N LEU A 127 21.99 7.86 -4.22
CA LEU A 127 22.69 7.26 -3.07
C LEU A 127 23.34 5.90 -3.39
N ASN A 128 22.83 5.18 -4.39
CA ASN A 128 23.43 3.94 -4.87
C ASN A 128 24.69 4.28 -5.67
N VAL A 129 25.80 4.46 -4.93
CA VAL A 129 27.18 4.37 -5.41
C VAL A 129 27.51 2.93 -5.75
#